data_AF-A0A1F9C338-F1
#
_entry.id   AF-A0A1F9C338-F1
#
_cell.length_a   1.000
_cell.length_b   1.000
_cell.length_c   1.000
_cell.angle_alpha   90.00
_cell.angle_beta   90.00
_cell.angle_gamma   90.00
#
_symmetry.space_group_name_H-M   'P 1'
#
loop_
_entity.id
_entity.type
_entity.pdbx_description
1 polymer ?
#
loop_
_entity_poly.entity_id
_entity_poly.type
_entity_poly.pdbx_seq_one_letter_code
_entity_poly.pdbx_strand_id
1 'polypeptide(L)'
;MFRKALFLFIFLIFSSGSVLANGEHPKTLKQETDPKAFKILKEKSIDPKTGLPKTLDPHLFKGKAKRAYQVAREISEVLAQMPCFCDCDVFGHENLLDCFIDQHGAG
;
A
#
# COMPACT_ATOMS: atom_id res chain seq x y z
N MET A 1 31.68 14.18 42.07
CA MET A 1 31.07 15.25 41.24
C MET A 1 31.19 15.00 39.73
N PHE A 2 32.31 14.48 39.21
CA PHE A 2 32.53 14.25 37.77
C PHE A 2 31.49 13.37 37.05
N ARG A 3 30.95 12.33 37.70
CA ARG A 3 29.94 11.44 37.07
C ARG A 3 28.62 12.15 36.76
N LYS A 4 28.20 13.13 37.58
CA LYS A 4 26.97 13.90 37.35
C LYS A 4 27.11 14.89 36.18
N ALA A 5 28.30 15.45 35.98
CA ALA A 5 28.60 16.33 34.86
C ALA A 5 28.63 15.57 33.52
N LEU A 6 29.11 14.32 33.51
CA LEU A 6 29.12 13.47 32.30
C LEU A 6 27.70 13.10 31.84
N PHE A 7 26.78 12.80 32.76
CA PHE A 7 25.38 12.51 32.43
C PHE A 7 24.59 13.74 31.96
N LEU A 8 24.88 14.92 32.51
CA LEU A 8 24.27 16.18 32.04
C LEU A 8 24.77 16.58 30.65
N PHE A 9 26.02 16.28 30.32
CA PHE A 9 26.54 16.53 28.98
C PHE A 9 25.88 15.60 27.94
N ILE A 10 25.68 14.32 28.26
CA ILE A 10 25.02 13.36 27.36
C ILE A 10 23.55 13.73 27.09
N PHE A 11 22.85 14.30 28.07
CA PHE A 11 21.46 14.76 27.88
C PHE A 11 21.36 16.04 27.02
N LEU A 12 22.37 16.92 27.05
CA LEU A 12 22.36 18.17 26.27
C LEU A 12 22.67 17.97 24.78
N ILE A 13 23.23 16.82 24.37
CA ILE A 13 23.50 16.51 22.95
C ILE A 13 22.30 15.84 22.26
N PHE A 14 21.25 15.47 23.01
CA PHE A 14 20.10 14.75 22.47
C PHE A 14 18.94 15.67 22.04
N SER A 15 19.02 16.99 22.28
CA SER A 15 17.90 17.93 22.05
C SER A 15 17.95 18.70 20.72
N SER A 16 19.00 18.57 19.90
CA SER A 16 19.18 19.37 18.68
C SER A 16 19.42 18.50 17.45
N GLY A 17 18.40 17.74 17.09
CA GLY A 17 18.45 16.85 15.92
C GLY A 17 17.12 16.67 15.19
N SER A 18 16.16 17.60 15.28
CA SER A 18 15.00 17.60 14.38
C SER A 18 15.40 18.21 13.04
N VAL A 19 16.17 17.45 12.25
CA VAL A 19 16.31 17.71 10.82
C VAL A 19 14.91 17.55 10.21
N LEU A 20 14.40 18.66 9.66
CA LEU A 20 13.22 18.67 8.81
C LEU A 20 13.51 17.80 7.59
N ALA A 21 13.10 16.54 7.64
CA ALA A 21 13.00 15.68 6.47
C ALA A 21 11.80 16.14 5.63
N ASN A 22 11.93 17.28 4.96
CA ASN A 22 11.13 17.58 3.77
C ASN A 22 11.72 16.75 2.63
N GLY A 23 11.49 15.43 2.71
CA GLY A 23 11.67 14.54 1.58
C GLY A 23 10.50 14.78 0.63
N GLU A 24 10.79 15.32 -0.54
CA GLU A 24 9.89 15.26 -1.68
C GLU A 24 9.45 13.80 -1.84
N HIS A 25 8.19 13.53 -1.48
CA HIS A 25 7.59 12.21 -1.52
C HIS A 25 7.73 11.68 -2.95
N PRO A 26 8.62 10.71 -3.25
CA PRO A 26 8.57 10.04 -4.53
C PRO A 26 7.17 9.47 -4.64
N LYS A 27 6.53 9.47 -5.82
CA LYS A 27 5.15 8.96 -6.03
C LYS A 27 5.02 7.54 -5.46
N THR A 28 4.76 7.47 -4.16
CA THR A 28 4.65 6.24 -3.40
C THR A 28 3.21 5.91 -3.62
N LEU A 29 2.98 4.85 -4.38
CA LEU A 29 1.64 4.39 -4.67
C LEU A 29 1.02 4.06 -3.31
N LYS A 30 0.07 4.87 -2.86
CA LYS A 30 -0.47 4.79 -1.49
C LYS A 30 -1.49 3.66 -1.44
N GLN A 31 -1.39 2.84 -0.40
CA GLN A 31 -2.49 2.00 0.01
C GLN A 31 -3.67 2.90 0.40
N GLU A 32 -4.83 2.67 -0.20
CA GLU A 32 -6.04 3.39 0.16
C GLU A 32 -6.66 2.70 1.38
N THR A 33 -6.87 3.47 2.45
CA THR A 33 -7.44 2.96 3.70
C THR A 33 -8.85 3.49 3.93
N ASP A 34 -9.28 4.50 3.16
CA ASP A 34 -10.65 4.99 3.20
C ASP A 34 -11.53 4.17 2.25
N PRO A 35 -12.54 3.45 2.75
CA PRO A 35 -13.37 2.56 1.91
C PRO A 35 -14.15 3.32 0.84
N LYS A 36 -14.49 4.59 1.08
CA LYS A 36 -15.17 5.43 0.09
C LYS A 36 -14.23 5.83 -1.04
N ALA A 37 -12.99 6.20 -0.72
CA ALA A 37 -11.96 6.49 -1.71
C ALA A 37 -11.60 5.24 -2.52
N PHE A 38 -11.50 4.07 -1.87
CA PHE A 38 -11.31 2.80 -2.57
C PHE A 38 -12.43 2.52 -3.57
N LYS A 39 -13.70 2.71 -3.17
CA LYS A 39 -14.84 2.54 -4.08
C LYS A 39 -14.75 3.45 -5.32
N ILE A 40 -14.33 4.70 -5.14
CA ILE A 40 -14.11 5.64 -6.25
C ILE A 40 -12.96 5.18 -7.14
N LEU A 41 -11.88 4.65 -6.56
CA LEU A 41 -10.74 4.09 -7.28
C LEU A 41 -11.16 2.88 -8.12
N LYS A 42 -11.88 1.93 -7.51
CA LYS A 42 -12.43 0.73 -8.16
C LYS A 42 -13.27 1.10 -9.38
N GLU A 43 -14.24 2.00 -9.20
CA GLU A 43 -15.11 2.48 -10.28
C GLU A 43 -14.32 3.11 -11.44
N LYS A 44 -13.32 3.94 -11.14
CA LYS A 44 -12.46 4.56 -12.16
C LYS A 44 -11.56 3.56 -12.89
N SER A 45 -11.30 2.41 -12.27
CA SER A 45 -10.41 1.38 -12.82
C SER A 45 -11.13 0.36 -13.70
N ILE A 46 -12.47 0.41 -13.81
CA ILE A 46 -13.25 -0.54 -14.60
C ILE A 46 -12.82 -0.49 -16.07
N ASP A 47 -12.45 -1.65 -16.61
CA ASP A 47 -12.24 -1.81 -18.04
C ASP A 47 -13.58 -1.93 -18.77
N PRO A 48 -13.90 -1.07 -19.74
CA PRO A 48 -15.18 -1.11 -20.44
C PRO A 48 -15.42 -2.39 -21.26
N LYS A 49 -14.36 -3.16 -21.57
CA LYS A 49 -14.49 -4.41 -22.33
C LYS A 49 -14.86 -5.60 -21.46
N THR A 50 -14.29 -5.68 -20.26
CA THR A 50 -14.49 -6.82 -19.35
C THR A 50 -15.51 -6.53 -18.25
N GLY A 51 -15.77 -5.25 -17.95
CA GLY A 51 -16.59 -4.84 -16.81
C GLY A 51 -15.91 -5.05 -15.46
N LEU A 52 -14.61 -5.41 -15.46
CA LEU A 52 -13.83 -5.68 -14.24
C LEU A 52 -12.82 -4.56 -13.98
N PRO A 53 -12.49 -4.30 -12.70
CA PRO A 53 -11.46 -3.34 -12.35
C PRO A 53 -10.08 -3.81 -12.81
N LYS A 54 -9.26 -2.86 -13.28
CA LYS A 54 -7.87 -3.11 -13.64
C LYS A 54 -7.01 -3.23 -12.38
N THR A 55 -6.14 -4.22 -12.37
CA THR A 55 -5.09 -4.33 -11.36
C THR A 55 -4.00 -3.28 -11.59
N LEU A 56 -3.19 -3.00 -10.57
CA LEU A 56 -1.97 -2.22 -10.75
C LEU A 56 -0.99 -2.89 -11.72
N ASP A 57 -0.14 -2.06 -12.34
CA ASP A 57 0.90 -2.55 -13.24
C ASP A 57 1.93 -3.40 -12.47
N PRO A 58 2.14 -4.68 -12.85
CA PRO A 58 3.12 -5.55 -12.21
C PRO A 58 4.55 -4.98 -12.19
N HIS A 59 4.91 -4.07 -13.12
CA HIS A 59 6.22 -3.43 -13.16
C HIS A 59 6.51 -2.51 -11.96
N LEU A 60 5.47 -2.15 -11.20
CA LEU A 60 5.59 -1.38 -9.97
C LEU A 60 6.15 -2.23 -8.82
N PHE A 61 6.20 -3.55 -8.98
CA PHE A 61 6.60 -4.50 -7.95
C PHE A 61 7.84 -5.32 -8.38
N LYS A 62 8.42 -6.04 -7.43
CA LYS A 62 9.53 -6.98 -7.64
C LYS A 62 9.20 -8.35 -7.05
N GLY A 63 9.96 -9.38 -7.43
CA GLY A 63 9.89 -10.71 -6.81
C GLY A 63 8.50 -11.37 -6.89
N LYS A 64 8.04 -11.93 -5.75
CA LYS A 64 6.75 -12.63 -5.66
C LYS A 64 5.57 -11.69 -5.91
N ALA A 65 5.60 -10.46 -5.39
CA ALA A 65 4.55 -9.46 -5.62
C ALA A 65 4.37 -9.18 -7.11
N LYS A 66 5.45 -8.92 -7.87
CA LYS A 66 5.36 -8.75 -9.33
C LYS A 66 4.63 -9.92 -10.01
N ARG A 67 4.97 -11.15 -9.64
CA ARG A 67 4.31 -12.34 -10.20
C ARG A 67 2.83 -12.42 -9.79
N ALA A 68 2.51 -12.08 -8.55
CA ALA A 68 1.13 -12.05 -8.07
C ALA A 68 0.27 -11.06 -8.86
N TYR A 69 0.72 -9.81 -9.04
CA TYR A 69 0.01 -8.81 -9.85
C TYR A 69 -0.09 -9.21 -11.33
N GLN A 70 0.94 -9.88 -11.87
CA GLN A 70 0.88 -10.38 -13.24
C GLN A 70 -0.20 -11.44 -13.40
N VAL A 71 -0.23 -12.44 -12.52
CA VAL A 71 -1.26 -13.48 -12.52
C VAL A 71 -2.64 -12.86 -12.29
N ALA A 72 -2.77 -11.95 -11.33
CA ALA A 72 -4.05 -11.30 -11.04
C ALA A 72 -4.64 -10.56 -12.25
N ARG A 73 -3.78 -9.94 -13.06
CA ARG A 73 -4.19 -9.34 -14.34
C ARG A 73 -4.64 -10.38 -15.38
N GLU A 74 -3.99 -11.53 -15.42
CA GLU A 74 -4.26 -12.61 -16.39
C GLU A 74 -5.55 -13.39 -16.05
N ILE A 75 -5.88 -13.53 -14.76
CA ILE A 75 -7.04 -14.30 -14.29
C ILE A 75 -8.04 -13.46 -13.46
N SER A 76 -8.23 -12.19 -13.84
CA SER A 76 -9.07 -11.24 -13.09
C SER A 76 -10.51 -11.74 -12.89
N GLU A 77 -11.09 -12.40 -13.88
CA GLU A 77 -12.44 -12.99 -13.80
C GLU A 77 -12.55 -14.07 -12.71
N VAL A 78 -11.49 -14.85 -12.50
CA VAL A 78 -11.44 -15.87 -11.45
C VAL A 78 -11.33 -15.18 -10.10
N LEU A 79 -10.43 -14.21 -9.96
CA LEU A 79 -10.23 -13.51 -8.69
C LEU A 79 -11.45 -12.68 -8.26
N ALA A 80 -12.23 -12.16 -9.20
CA ALA A 80 -13.49 -11.46 -8.91
C ALA A 80 -14.54 -12.37 -8.26
N GLN A 81 -14.46 -13.69 -8.48
CA GLN A 81 -15.35 -14.69 -7.89
C GLN A 81 -14.82 -15.26 -6.57
N MET A 82 -13.54 -15.06 -6.27
CA MET A 82 -12.91 -15.62 -5.08
C MET A 82 -13.13 -14.70 -3.88
N PRO A 83 -13.51 -15.26 -2.72
CA PRO A 83 -13.55 -14.50 -1.48
C PRO A 83 -12.15 -13.98 -1.12
N CYS A 84 -12.10 -12.80 -0.52
CA CYS A 84 -10.89 -12.30 0.11
C CYS A 84 -10.81 -12.82 1.56
N PHE A 85 -9.66 -13.35 1.94
CA PHE A 85 -9.39 -13.87 3.30
C PHE A 85 -8.31 -13.05 4.03
N CYS A 86 -8.05 -11.82 3.56
CA CYS A 86 -7.04 -10.94 4.14
C CYS A 86 -7.59 -10.02 5.25
N ASP A 87 -8.86 -10.16 5.62
CA ASP A 87 -9.57 -9.28 6.57
C ASP A 87 -9.46 -7.78 6.21
N CYS A 88 -9.43 -7.47 4.91
CA CYS A 88 -9.29 -6.12 4.36
C CYS A 88 -10.63 -5.51 3.87
N ASP A 89 -11.76 -6.11 4.23
CA ASP A 89 -13.11 -5.62 3.93
C ASP A 89 -13.36 -4.24 4.56
N VAL A 90 -12.72 -3.95 5.70
CA VAL A 90 -12.73 -2.63 6.35
C VAL A 90 -12.17 -1.50 5.46
N PHE A 91 -11.35 -1.83 4.46
CA PHE A 91 -10.82 -0.90 3.47
C PHE A 91 -11.66 -0.86 2.18
N GLY A 92 -12.78 -1.57 2.13
CA GLY A 92 -13.73 -1.59 1.02
C GLY A 92 -13.50 -2.67 -0.03
N HIS A 93 -12.61 -3.65 0.23
CA HIS A 93 -12.41 -4.79 -0.66
C HIS A 93 -13.54 -5.81 -0.49
N GLU A 94 -14.10 -6.29 -1.61
CA GLU A 94 -15.25 -7.20 -1.64
C GLU A 94 -14.86 -8.62 -2.08
N ASN A 95 -13.81 -8.75 -2.90
CA ASN A 95 -13.31 -10.01 -3.42
C ASN A 95 -11.78 -9.99 -3.58
N LEU A 96 -11.18 -11.11 -3.95
CA LEU A 96 -9.72 -11.21 -4.05
C LEU A 96 -9.12 -10.31 -5.15
N LEU A 97 -9.86 -9.98 -6.20
CA LEU A 97 -9.39 -9.06 -7.24
C LEU A 97 -9.15 -7.65 -6.68
N ASP A 98 -9.97 -7.22 -5.72
CA ASP A 98 -9.88 -5.88 -5.13
C ASP A 98 -8.52 -5.62 -4.46
N CYS A 99 -7.89 -6.65 -3.89
CA CYS A 99 -6.54 -6.57 -3.32
C CYS A 99 -5.46 -6.16 -4.34
N PHE A 100 -5.73 -6.33 -5.64
CA PHE A 100 -4.78 -6.01 -6.71
C PHE A 100 -5.08 -4.67 -7.40
N ILE A 101 -6.16 -3.98 -7.02
CA ILE A 101 -6.47 -2.61 -7.46
C ILE A 101 -5.58 -1.59 -6.71
N ASP A 102 -5.19 -1.91 -5.48
CA ASP A 102 -4.22 -1.18 -4.67
C ASP A 102 -3.01 -2.07 -4.29
N GLN A 103 -2.28 -1.73 -3.23
CA GLN A 103 -1.05 -2.42 -2.82
C GLN A 103 -1.22 -3.62 -1.89
N HIS A 104 -2.41 -3.93 -1.39
CA HIS A 104 -2.58 -4.98 -0.39
C HIS A 104 -2.14 -6.37 -0.91
N GLY A 105 -2.30 -6.64 -2.21
CA GLY A 105 -1.84 -7.87 -2.85
C GLY A 105 -0.31 -8.06 -2.87
N ALA A 106 0.46 -7.06 -2.44
CA ALA A 106 1.92 -7.16 -2.30
C ALA A 106 2.37 -7.81 -0.98
N GLY A 107 1.47 -7.91 0.01
CA GLY A 107 1.75 -8.43 1.36
C GLY A 107 2.11 -7.37 2.38
#